data_AF-A0AAW5TKV8-F1
#
_entry.id   AF-A0AAW5TKV8-F1
#
_cell.length_a   1.000
_cell.length_b   1.000
_cell.length_c   1.000
_cell.angle_alpha   90.00
_cell.angle_beta   90.00
_cell.angle_gamma   90.00
#
_symmetry.space_group_name_H-M   'P 1'
#
loop_
_entity.id
_entity.type
_entity.pdbx_description
1 polymer ?
#
loop_
_entity_poly.entity_id
_entity_poly.type
_entity_poly.pdbx_seq_one_letter_code
_entity_poly.pdbx_strand_id
1 'polypeptide(L)'
;IVMTEYGADTLPGLHSMWHTPYTEEFQIDFYDMSHKVFDSIPNLVGEQVWNFADFETNLMILRVQGNHKGLFSRNRQPKSVVRHFKKRWES
;
A
#
# COMPACT_ATOMS: atom_id res chain seq x y z
N ILE A 1 -5.72 -0.18 -19.88
CA ILE A 1 -4.89 -0.91 -18.89
C ILE A 1 -5.46 -0.59 -17.52
N VAL A 2 -5.62 -1.60 -16.67
CA VAL A 2 -5.98 -1.42 -15.25
C VAL A 2 -4.87 -2.08 -14.44
N MET A 3 -4.27 -1.34 -13.50
CA MET A 3 -3.34 -1.92 -12.54
C MET A 3 -4.16 -2.58 -11.43
N THR A 4 -4.15 -3.91 -11.36
CA THR A 4 -5.02 -4.66 -10.43
C THR A 4 -4.37 -4.99 -9.09
N GLU A 5 -3.04 -4.99 -9.02
CA GLU A 5 -2.30 -5.22 -7.78
C GLU A 5 -1.01 -4.41 -7.76
N TYR A 6 -0.87 -3.56 -6.74
CA TYR A 6 0.37 -2.88 -6.39
C TYR A 6 0.31 -2.46 -4.92
N GLY A 7 1.40 -2.67 -4.19
CA GLY A 7 1.49 -2.36 -2.76
C GLY A 7 2.73 -2.95 -2.09
N ALA A 8 3.07 -2.41 -0.92
CA ALA A 8 4.21 -2.83 -0.10
C ALA A 8 3.73 -3.37 1.25
N ASP A 9 4.36 -4.44 1.76
CA ASP A 9 4.06 -4.92 3.11
C ASP A 9 4.47 -3.83 4.11
N THR A 10 3.60 -3.56 5.08
CA THR A 10 3.74 -2.45 6.03
C THR A 10 3.15 -2.85 7.38
N LEU A 11 3.99 -2.85 8.42
CA LEU A 11 3.57 -3.17 9.77
C LEU A 11 3.09 -1.90 10.48
N PRO A 12 1.85 -1.86 11.00
CA PRO A 12 1.36 -0.69 11.75
C PRO A 12 2.29 -0.33 12.91
N GLY A 13 2.64 0.95 13.03
CA GLY A 13 3.51 1.47 14.08
C GLY A 13 5.01 1.33 13.82
N LEU A 14 5.43 0.71 12.70
CA LEU A 14 6.82 0.74 12.27
C LEU A 14 7.09 2.02 11.47
N HIS A 15 7.99 2.86 11.97
CA HIS A 15 8.32 4.16 11.40
C HIS A 15 9.82 4.31 11.16
N SER A 16 10.19 5.07 10.13
CA SER A 16 11.59 5.38 9.83
C SER A 16 11.72 6.67 9.04
N MET A 17 12.66 7.53 9.47
CA MET A 17 13.03 8.76 8.74
C MET A 17 13.82 8.47 7.45
N TRP A 18 14.21 7.22 7.22
CA TRP A 18 14.93 6.80 6.00
C TRP A 18 14.06 6.02 5.03
N HIS A 19 12.74 5.99 5.26
CA HIS A 19 11.77 5.43 4.32
C HIS A 19 12.13 3.96 3.98
N THR A 20 12.46 3.19 5.02
CA THR A 20 12.88 1.79 4.87
C THR A 20 11.68 0.87 4.62
N PRO A 21 11.83 -0.23 3.85
CA PRO A 21 10.75 -1.19 3.66
C PRO A 21 10.12 -1.66 4.98
N TYR A 22 8.82 -2.00 4.92
CA TYR A 22 7.95 -2.32 6.05
C TYR A 22 7.47 -1.15 6.92
N THR A 23 8.01 0.07 6.78
CA THR A 23 7.50 1.24 7.52
C THR A 23 6.31 1.91 6.83
N GLU A 24 5.53 2.67 7.59
CA GLU A 24 4.38 3.40 7.05
C GLU A 24 4.78 4.49 6.05
N GLU A 25 5.93 5.15 6.24
CA GLU A 25 6.45 6.16 5.31
C GLU A 25 6.85 5.54 3.97
N PHE A 26 7.49 4.37 3.97
CA PHE A 26 7.82 3.66 2.73
C PHE A 26 6.57 3.25 1.96
N GLN A 27 5.49 2.87 2.66
CA GLN A 27 4.22 2.55 2.00
C GLN A 27 3.70 3.76 1.21
N ILE A 28 3.72 4.94 1.81
CA ILE A 28 3.32 6.20 1.18
C ILE A 28 4.17 6.49 -0.05
N ASP A 29 5.49 6.46 0.10
CA ASP A 29 6.42 6.74 -1.00
C ASP A 29 6.24 5.80 -2.18
N PHE A 30 6.03 4.50 -1.90
CA PHE A 30 5.80 3.49 -2.92
C PHE A 30 4.56 3.84 -3.76
N TYR A 31 3.47 4.23 -3.10
CA TYR A 31 2.24 4.61 -3.79
C TYR A 31 2.38 5.93 -4.53
N ASP A 32 2.97 6.96 -3.92
CA ASP A 32 3.20 8.27 -4.56
C ASP A 32 4.06 8.14 -5.83
N MET A 33 5.09 7.28 -5.81
CA MET A 33 5.90 6.99 -7.00
C MET A 33 5.08 6.24 -8.06
N SER A 34 4.34 5.20 -7.64
CA SER A 34 3.50 4.42 -8.55
C SER A 34 2.47 5.31 -9.26
N HIS A 35 1.79 6.19 -8.53
CA HIS A 35 0.81 7.13 -9.06
C HIS A 35 1.41 8.10 -10.07
N LYS A 36 2.63 8.63 -9.82
CA LYS A 36 3.34 9.47 -10.80
C LYS A 36 3.58 8.74 -12.12
N VAL A 37 3.90 7.46 -12.08
CA VAL A 37 4.07 6.64 -13.29
C VAL A 37 2.72 6.39 -13.95
N PHE A 38 1.69 6.06 -13.18
CA PHE A 38 0.36 5.77 -13.71
C PHE A 38 -0.22 6.96 -14.46
N ASP A 39 -0.09 8.16 -13.89
CA ASP A 39 -0.56 9.42 -14.48
C ASP A 39 0.18 9.78 -15.78
N SER A 40 1.36 9.17 -16.04
CA SER A 40 2.13 9.37 -17.26
C SER A 40 1.73 8.43 -18.42
N ILE A 41 0.84 7.46 -18.20
CA ILE A 41 0.48 6.43 -19.17
C ILE A 41 -0.97 6.68 -19.67
N PRO A 42 -1.17 7.20 -20.89
CA PRO A 42 -2.52 7.60 -21.37
C PRO A 42 -3.54 6.46 -21.43
N ASN A 43 -3.07 5.21 -21.58
CA ASN A 43 -3.93 4.04 -21.69
C ASN A 43 -4.18 3.35 -20.35
N LEU A 44 -3.67 3.87 -19.23
CA LEU A 44 -3.97 3.38 -17.88
C LEU A 44 -5.22 4.09 -17.35
N VAL A 45 -6.29 3.33 -17.15
CA VAL A 45 -7.64 3.85 -16.88
C VAL A 45 -8.20 3.39 -15.52
N GLY A 46 -7.37 2.74 -14.71
CA GLY A 46 -7.78 2.28 -13.39
C GLY A 46 -6.60 1.78 -12.55
N GLU A 47 -6.72 1.99 -11.25
CA GLU A 47 -5.77 1.56 -10.22
C GLU A 47 -6.53 0.87 -9.08
N GLN A 48 -6.20 -0.40 -8.82
CA GLN A 48 -6.71 -1.18 -7.70
C GLN A 48 -5.51 -1.66 -6.90
N VAL A 49 -5.43 -1.17 -5.66
CA VAL A 49 -4.35 -1.45 -4.72
C VAL A 49 -4.42 -2.89 -4.22
N TRP A 50 -3.25 -3.45 -3.91
CA TRP A 50 -3.16 -4.69 -3.15
C TRP A 50 -2.58 -4.39 -1.76
N ASN A 51 -3.35 -4.48 -0.67
CA ASN A 51 -4.73 -4.94 -0.53
C ASN A 51 -5.58 -3.91 0.20
N PHE A 52 -6.90 -4.10 0.23
CA PHE A 52 -7.77 -3.30 1.10
C PHE A 52 -7.36 -3.45 2.57
N ALA A 53 -7.15 -4.68 3.06
CA ALA A 53 -6.68 -4.90 4.43
C ALA A 53 -5.70 -6.07 4.54
N ASP A 54 -4.92 -6.06 5.61
CA ASP A 54 -4.05 -7.18 5.97
C ASP A 54 -4.87 -8.48 6.14
N PHE A 55 -4.29 -9.62 5.75
CA PHE A 55 -4.99 -10.90 5.75
C PHE A 55 -4.06 -12.09 6.03
N GLU A 56 -4.64 -13.23 6.39
CA GLU A 56 -3.91 -14.46 6.73
C GLU A 56 -3.25 -15.09 5.50
N THR A 57 -2.08 -15.70 5.69
CA THR A 57 -1.47 -16.59 4.70
C THR A 57 -0.94 -17.85 5.37
N ASN A 58 -0.49 -18.82 4.57
CA ASN A 58 0.30 -19.93 5.09
C ASN A 58 1.69 -19.47 5.59
N LEU A 59 2.41 -20.40 6.22
CA LEU A 59 3.75 -20.16 6.77
C LEU A 59 4.79 -20.06 5.64
N MET A 60 5.36 -18.87 5.49
CA MET A 60 6.47 -18.58 4.57
C MET A 60 7.37 -17.52 5.19
N ILE A 61 8.69 -17.59 4.96
CA ILE A 61 9.65 -16.63 5.54
C ILE A 61 9.37 -15.17 5.13
N LEU A 62 8.73 -14.96 3.97
CA LEU A 62 8.32 -13.65 3.45
C LEU A 62 6.93 -13.18 3.95
N ARG A 63 6.36 -13.86 4.96
CA ARG A 63 5.06 -13.54 5.54
C ARG A 63 5.22 -13.37 7.05
N VAL A 64 5.32 -12.11 7.48
CA VAL A 64 5.36 -11.77 8.90
C VAL A 64 3.95 -11.91 9.44
N GLN A 65 3.56 -13.12 9.84
CA GLN A 65 2.21 -13.41 10.35
C GLN A 65 1.07 -13.03 9.38
N GLY A 66 1.24 -13.33 8.09
CA GLY A 66 0.28 -13.03 7.04
C GLY A 66 0.81 -12.06 5.99
N ASN A 67 -0.11 -11.44 5.26
CA ASN A 67 0.16 -10.37 4.31
C ASN A 67 -0.18 -9.02 4.95
N HIS A 68 0.76 -8.08 4.87
CA HIS A 68 0.67 -6.75 5.45
C HIS A 68 0.64 -5.63 4.40
N LYS A 69 0.29 -5.95 3.15
CA LYS A 69 0.15 -4.94 2.08
C LYS A 69 -1.13 -4.11 2.20
N GLY A 70 -1.98 -4.38 3.19
CA GLY A 70 -3.23 -3.66 3.39
C GLY A 70 -3.01 -2.16 3.58
N LEU A 71 -3.89 -1.34 2.99
CA LEU A 71 -4.05 0.06 3.42
C LEU A 71 -4.58 0.14 4.85
N PHE A 72 -5.45 -0.81 5.20
CA PHE A 72 -5.96 -1.01 6.55
C PHE A 72 -5.29 -2.23 7.20
N SER A 73 -5.15 -2.20 8.52
CA SER A 73 -4.87 -3.41 9.28
C SER A 73 -6.04 -4.40 9.18
N ARG A 74 -5.81 -5.65 9.61
CA ARG A 74 -6.84 -6.71 9.56
C ARG A 74 -8.10 -6.38 10.36
N ASN A 75 -7.95 -5.63 11.46
CA ASN A 75 -9.06 -5.11 12.28
C ASN A 75 -9.67 -3.80 11.75
N ARG A 76 -9.36 -3.45 10.49
CA ARG A 76 -9.91 -2.30 9.74
C ARG A 76 -9.56 -0.93 10.30
N GLN A 77 -8.51 -0.84 11.09
CA GLN A 77 -7.92 0.44 11.46
C GLN A 77 -7.02 0.94 10.31
N PRO A 78 -7.01 2.25 10.02
CA PRO A 78 -6.21 2.79 8.93
C PRO A 78 -4.72 2.80 9.28
N LYS A 79 -3.86 2.49 8.30
CA LYS A 79 -2.45 2.92 8.32
C LYS A 79 -2.34 4.36 7.80
N SER A 80 -1.17 4.99 7.93
CA SER A 80 -0.94 6.38 7.50
C SER A 80 -1.30 6.63 6.03
N VAL A 81 -1.08 5.65 5.16
CA VAL A 81 -1.35 5.74 3.71
C VAL A 81 -2.82 6.01 3.36
N VAL A 82 -3.78 5.65 4.23
CA VAL A 82 -5.22 5.84 3.95
C VAL A 82 -5.56 7.30 3.69
N ARG A 83 -4.90 8.24 4.40
CA ARG A 83 -5.12 9.67 4.21
C ARG A 83 -4.63 10.15 2.84
N HIS A 84 -3.55 9.56 2.32
CA HIS A 84 -2.99 9.89 1.00
C HIS A 84 -3.93 9.41 -0.11
N PHE A 85 -4.41 8.17 -0.01
CA PHE A 85 -5.39 7.64 -0.97
C PHE A 85 -6.70 8.41 -0.97
N LYS A 86 -7.23 8.76 0.20
CA LYS A 86 -8.44 9.58 0.29
C LYS A 86 -8.26 10.91 -0.47
N LYS A 87 -7.13 11.60 -0.26
CA LYS A 87 -6.83 12.86 -0.95
C LYS A 87 -6.76 12.70 -2.47
N ARG A 88 -6.14 11.62 -2.98
CA ARG A 88 -6.02 11.36 -4.42
C ARG A 88 -7.33 10.93 -5.06
N TRP A 89 -8.12 10.08 -4.41
CA TRP A 89 -9.34 9.55 -5.01
C TRP A 89 -10.54 10.49 -4.92
N GLU A 90 -10.47 11.52 -4.07
CA GLU A 90 -11.47 12.59 -3.99
C GLU A 90 -11.12 13.81 -4.87
N SER A 91 -9.96 13.85 -5.51
CA SER A 91 -9.54 14.94 -6.42
C SER A 91 -10.00 14.71 -7.84
#